data_AF-A0A7C3GZS0-F1
#
_entry.id   AF-A0A7C3GZS0-F1
#
_cell.length_a   1.000
_cell.length_b   1.000
_cell.length_c   1.000
_cell.angle_alpha   90.00
_cell.angle_beta   90.00
_cell.angle_gamma   90.00
#
_symmetry.space_group_name_H-M   'P 1'
#
loop_
_entity.id
_entity.type
_entity.pdbx_description
1 polymer ?
#
loop_
_entity_poly.entity_id
_entity_poly.type
_entity_poly.pdbx_seq_one_letter_code
_entity_poly.pdbx_strand_id
1 'polypeptide(L)'
;MVRAYGKDFLVDPGTYDYYTYPQWRDYFRSTFAHNTVTVDGEDQSEMQGRFLWGKRANSRLVSWHTSDIETSIVAEHDGYQRLVDGVIHRRTVHLDHNTFSIRVCDEIKAGAEHEISLQFQLSELCSIESLENSSCHVEFSGHKAEICFDDRLELDIYEGSESPMAGWVSRGYHRKLAAPMVVAKLSTRGGVEKIETIIKFPI
;
A
#
# COMPACT_ATOMS: atom_id res chain seq x y z
N MET A 1 -8.14 1.74 -2.90
CA MET A 1 -9.23 1.19 -2.07
C MET A 1 -9.80 -0.02 -2.79
N VAL A 2 -10.13 -1.09 -2.05
CA VAL A 2 -10.76 -2.31 -2.58
C VAL A 2 -11.99 -2.61 -1.72
N ARG A 3 -13.10 -2.95 -2.38
CA ARG A 3 -14.31 -3.44 -1.72
C ARG A 3 -14.69 -4.78 -2.33
N ALA A 4 -15.05 -5.74 -1.47
CA ALA A 4 -15.53 -7.06 -1.86
C ALA A 4 -16.80 -7.37 -1.09
N TYR A 5 -17.77 -8.03 -1.72
CA TYR A 5 -19.10 -8.33 -1.12
C TYR A 5 -19.80 -7.08 -0.52
N GLY A 6 -19.54 -5.90 -1.09
CA GLY A 6 -20.08 -4.63 -0.59
C GLY A 6 -19.41 -4.11 0.71
N LYS A 7 -18.32 -4.71 1.16
CA LYS A 7 -17.57 -4.36 2.38
C LYS A 7 -16.20 -3.77 2.03
N ASP A 8 -15.72 -2.87 2.87
CA ASP A 8 -14.38 -2.30 2.74
C ASP A 8 -13.33 -3.36 3.09
N PHE A 9 -12.32 -3.52 2.23
CA PHE A 9 -11.19 -4.43 2.45
C PHE A 9 -9.88 -3.65 2.58
N LEU A 10 -9.36 -3.08 1.48
CA LEU A 10 -8.24 -2.13 1.52
C LEU A 10 -8.77 -0.70 1.52
N VAL A 11 -8.37 0.13 2.47
CA VAL A 11 -8.91 1.49 2.65
C VAL A 11 -7.84 2.56 2.59
N ASP A 12 -8.26 3.81 2.36
CA ASP A 12 -7.42 4.96 2.65
C ASP A 12 -7.40 5.21 4.17
N PRO A 13 -6.26 5.54 4.78
CA PRO A 13 -6.18 5.81 6.22
C PRO A 13 -6.96 7.07 6.62
N GLY A 14 -7.30 7.97 5.67
CA GLY A 14 -8.04 9.19 5.94
C GLY A 14 -7.13 10.35 6.41
N THR A 15 -7.73 11.40 6.97
CA THR A 15 -7.01 12.66 7.28
C THR A 15 -6.74 12.88 8.77
N TYR A 16 -7.65 12.40 9.64
CA TYR A 16 -7.67 12.57 11.09
C TYR A 16 -7.67 14.02 11.62
N ASP A 17 -6.59 14.77 11.44
CA ASP A 17 -6.38 16.09 12.01
C ASP A 17 -5.82 17.03 10.94
N TYR A 18 -5.91 18.34 11.16
CA TYR A 18 -5.25 19.35 10.33
C TYR A 18 -4.24 20.21 11.11
N TYR A 19 -4.40 20.33 12.45
CA TYR A 19 -3.67 21.33 13.24
C TYR A 19 -3.23 20.88 14.63
N THR A 20 -4.08 20.14 15.35
CA THR A 20 -3.96 19.91 16.79
C THR A 20 -2.85 18.92 17.11
N TYR A 21 -2.68 17.93 16.22
CA TYR A 21 -1.87 16.75 16.42
C TYR A 21 -0.95 16.54 15.22
N PRO A 22 0.12 17.36 15.08
CA PRO A 22 0.95 17.40 13.88
C PRO A 22 1.57 16.04 13.53
N GLN A 23 2.03 15.27 14.51
CA GLN A 23 2.57 13.92 14.30
C GLN A 23 1.56 12.98 13.62
N TRP A 24 0.28 13.06 14.01
CA TRP A 24 -0.77 12.26 13.40
C TRP A 24 -1.10 12.79 12.01
N ARG A 25 -1.14 14.11 11.82
CA ARG A 25 -1.30 14.71 10.50
C ARG A 25 -0.22 14.23 9.54
N ASP A 26 1.03 14.18 9.99
CA ASP A 26 2.17 13.75 9.17
C ASP A 26 2.06 12.25 8.84
N TYR A 27 1.73 11.40 9.83
CA TYR A 27 1.46 9.98 9.59
C TYR A 27 0.34 9.75 8.57
N PHE A 28 -0.83 10.37 8.74
CA PHE A 28 -1.99 10.19 7.84
C PHE A 28 -1.76 10.75 6.42
N ARG A 29 -0.69 11.52 6.18
CA ARG A 29 -0.27 11.95 4.85
C ARG A 29 0.85 11.09 4.27
N SER A 30 1.57 10.37 5.13
CA SER A 30 2.76 9.63 4.75
C SER A 30 2.38 8.55 3.78
N THR A 31 3.25 8.37 2.79
CA THR A 31 3.20 7.29 1.81
C THR A 31 3.13 5.94 2.51
N PHE A 32 3.84 5.81 3.64
CA PHE A 32 3.81 4.63 4.50
C PHE A 32 2.40 4.27 4.99
N ALA A 33 1.50 5.23 5.24
CA ALA A 33 0.15 4.93 5.69
C ALA A 33 -0.80 4.46 4.57
N HIS A 34 -0.37 4.51 3.31
CA HIS A 34 -1.22 4.23 2.14
C HIS A 34 -0.85 2.91 1.46
N ASN A 35 -1.78 2.39 0.65
CA ASN A 35 -1.60 1.12 -0.06
C ASN A 35 -0.62 1.22 -1.23
N THR A 36 0.66 1.48 -0.99
CA THR A 36 1.69 1.71 -2.01
C THR A 36 3.08 1.33 -1.50
N VAL A 37 4.12 1.77 -2.20
CA VAL A 37 5.52 1.49 -1.89
C VAL A 37 6.21 2.73 -1.34
N THR A 38 6.99 2.57 -0.27
CA THR A 38 8.04 3.48 0.19
C THR A 38 9.42 2.95 -0.21
N VAL A 39 10.34 3.86 -0.55
CA VAL A 39 11.75 3.56 -0.86
C VAL A 39 12.62 4.23 0.19
N ASP A 40 13.49 3.48 0.87
CA ASP A 40 14.37 3.94 1.95
C ASP A 40 13.64 4.71 3.08
N GLY A 41 12.39 4.31 3.36
CA GLY A 41 11.53 4.97 4.35
C GLY A 41 11.01 6.36 3.95
N GLU A 42 11.27 6.79 2.72
CA GLU A 42 10.94 8.12 2.23
C GLU A 42 9.54 8.22 1.62
N ASP A 43 8.97 9.43 1.66
CA ASP A 43 7.71 9.74 1.00
C ASP A 43 7.88 9.91 -0.51
N GLN A 44 6.83 9.59 -1.28
CA GLN A 44 6.80 9.84 -2.72
C GLN A 44 6.72 11.35 -3.04
N SER A 45 6.24 12.18 -2.12
CA SER A 45 6.16 13.65 -2.25
C SER A 45 6.61 14.32 -0.97
N GLU A 46 7.37 15.40 -1.08
CA GLU A 46 7.97 16.08 0.08
C GLU A 46 6.95 16.94 0.82
N MET A 47 6.75 16.64 2.11
CA MET A 47 5.94 17.49 2.99
C MET A 47 6.80 18.61 3.56
N GLN A 48 6.54 19.86 3.16
CA GLN A 48 7.26 21.05 3.65
C GLN A 48 6.39 21.85 4.64
N GLY A 49 5.79 21.13 5.60
CA GLY A 49 4.83 21.69 6.56
C GLY A 49 3.39 21.23 6.30
N ARG A 50 2.43 21.81 7.02
CA ARG A 50 1.05 21.29 7.13
C ARG A 50 0.25 21.28 5.82
N PHE A 51 0.52 22.27 4.96
CA PHE A 51 -0.20 22.47 3.69
C PHE A 51 0.72 22.65 2.49
N LEU A 52 2.03 22.81 2.73
CA LEU A 52 3.01 23.02 1.66
C LEU A 52 3.60 21.68 1.26
N TRP A 53 3.66 21.48 -0.05
CA TRP A 53 4.35 20.36 -0.68
C TRP A 53 5.58 20.92 -1.39
N GLY A 54 6.73 20.29 -1.16
CA GLY A 54 7.95 20.52 -1.92
C GLY A 54 7.87 19.83 -3.27
N LYS A 55 8.86 19.01 -3.61
CA LYS A 55 8.78 18.18 -4.82
C LYS A 55 7.61 17.20 -4.71
N ARG A 56 6.74 17.24 -5.71
CA ARG A 56 5.59 16.35 -5.84
C ARG A 56 5.93 15.23 -6.82
N ALA A 57 5.51 14.01 -6.51
CA ALA A 57 5.51 12.92 -7.48
C ALA A 57 4.61 13.28 -8.67
N ASN A 58 5.13 13.14 -9.88
CA ASN A 58 4.36 13.16 -11.10
C ASN A 58 4.04 11.73 -11.49
N SER A 59 2.76 11.38 -11.46
CA SER A 59 2.26 10.08 -11.92
C SER A 59 1.80 10.16 -13.36
N ARG A 60 2.03 9.10 -14.14
CA ARG A 60 1.46 8.95 -15.49
C ARG A 60 0.85 7.57 -15.69
N LEU A 61 -0.25 7.53 -16.43
CA LEU A 61 -0.83 6.28 -16.94
C LEU A 61 0.06 5.77 -18.08
N VAL A 62 0.52 4.52 -17.97
CA VAL A 62 1.33 3.85 -18.99
C VAL A 62 0.42 3.07 -19.94
N SER A 63 -0.52 2.31 -19.39
CA SER A 63 -1.53 1.59 -20.17
C SER A 63 -2.77 1.29 -19.33
N TRP A 64 -3.90 1.11 -20.01
CA TRP A 64 -5.14 0.59 -19.45
C TRP A 64 -5.77 -0.31 -20.49
N HIS A 65 -6.11 -1.52 -20.08
CA HIS A 65 -6.91 -2.48 -20.83
C HIS A 65 -8.09 -2.98 -19.99
N THR A 66 -9.23 -3.22 -20.64
CA THR A 66 -10.39 -3.89 -20.03
C THR A 66 -11.06 -4.77 -21.08
N SER A 67 -11.53 -5.93 -20.67
CA SER A 67 -12.28 -6.91 -21.45
C SER A 67 -13.31 -7.59 -20.57
N ASP A 68 -14.09 -8.52 -21.12
CA ASP A 68 -15.07 -9.27 -20.34
C ASP A 68 -14.44 -10.15 -19.26
N ILE A 69 -13.18 -10.57 -19.44
CA ILE A 69 -12.50 -11.53 -18.55
C ILE A 69 -11.48 -10.86 -17.60
N GLU A 70 -11.01 -9.66 -17.90
CA GLU A 70 -9.99 -8.99 -17.09
C GLU A 70 -9.98 -7.47 -17.25
N THR A 71 -9.40 -6.79 -16.26
CA THR A 71 -9.02 -5.38 -16.32
C THR A 71 -7.59 -5.21 -15.86
N SER A 72 -6.78 -4.43 -16.59
CA SER A 72 -5.37 -4.17 -16.27
C SER A 72 -5.06 -2.69 -16.38
N ILE A 73 -4.40 -2.13 -15.38
CA ILE A 73 -3.94 -0.73 -15.33
C ILE A 73 -2.46 -0.72 -14.97
N VAL A 74 -1.65 -0.02 -15.75
CA VAL A 74 -0.23 0.22 -15.47
C VAL A 74 -0.01 1.71 -15.31
N ALA A 75 0.56 2.12 -14.18
CA ALA A 75 0.93 3.50 -13.91
C ALA A 75 2.31 3.57 -13.24
N GLU A 76 3.01 4.67 -13.42
CA GLU A 76 4.30 4.92 -12.77
C GLU A 76 4.42 6.35 -12.28
N HIS A 77 5.32 6.59 -11.33
CA HIS A 77 5.64 7.92 -10.84
C HIS A 77 7.14 8.14 -10.60
N ASP A 78 7.55 9.40 -10.58
CA ASP A 78 8.94 9.86 -10.47
C ASP A 78 9.32 10.37 -9.06
N GLY A 79 8.48 10.13 -8.06
CA GLY A 79 8.61 10.72 -6.71
C GLY A 79 9.97 10.48 -6.05
N TYR A 80 10.56 9.31 -6.29
CA TYR A 80 11.85 8.89 -5.74
C TYR A 80 13.04 9.24 -6.64
N GLN A 81 12.85 9.91 -7.78
CA GLN A 81 13.96 10.43 -8.61
C GLN A 81 14.78 11.52 -7.92
N ARG A 82 14.34 12.00 -6.75
CA ARG A 82 15.13 12.93 -5.93
C ARG A 82 16.19 12.24 -5.06
N LEU A 83 16.08 10.93 -4.85
CA LEU A 83 17.09 10.15 -4.13
C LEU A 83 18.38 10.15 -4.95
N VAL A 84 19.52 9.90 -4.29
CA VAL A 84 20.84 9.94 -4.93
C VAL A 84 20.92 8.99 -6.13
N ASP A 85 20.35 7.79 -6.03
CA ASP A 85 20.28 6.80 -7.11
C ASP A 85 18.99 6.86 -7.94
N GLY A 86 18.07 7.78 -7.62
CA GLY A 86 16.88 8.10 -8.41
C GLY A 86 16.00 6.91 -8.81
N VAL A 87 14.94 6.64 -8.05
CA VAL A 87 14.07 5.46 -8.28
C VAL A 87 12.80 5.80 -9.06
N ILE A 88 12.41 4.93 -10.00
CA ILE A 88 11.07 4.91 -10.61
C ILE A 88 10.28 3.73 -10.05
N HIS A 89 9.08 4.02 -9.55
CA HIS A 89 8.12 3.00 -9.15
C HIS A 89 6.99 2.93 -10.18
N ARG A 90 6.75 1.72 -10.68
CA ARG A 90 5.63 1.39 -11.56
C ARG A 90 4.79 0.29 -10.94
N ARG A 91 3.48 0.50 -10.91
CA ARG A 91 2.50 -0.49 -10.45
C ARG A 91 1.62 -0.94 -11.59
N THR A 92 1.46 -2.25 -11.71
CA THR A 92 0.41 -2.89 -12.51
C THR A 92 -0.64 -3.45 -11.56
N VAL A 93 -1.91 -3.11 -11.78
CA VAL A 93 -3.05 -3.73 -11.10
C VAL A 93 -3.86 -4.49 -12.13
N HIS A 94 -3.97 -5.80 -11.94
CA HIS A 94 -4.76 -6.69 -12.77
C HIS A 94 -5.91 -7.29 -11.94
N LEU A 95 -7.13 -7.18 -12.45
CA LEU A 95 -8.34 -7.76 -11.89
C LEU A 95 -8.82 -8.87 -12.83
N ASP A 96 -8.86 -10.09 -12.33
CA ASP A 96 -9.43 -11.23 -13.04
C ASP A 96 -10.92 -11.34 -12.73
N HIS A 97 -11.78 -11.26 -13.75
CA HIS A 97 -13.23 -11.24 -13.59
C HIS A 97 -13.84 -12.63 -13.33
N ASN A 98 -13.10 -13.71 -13.58
CA ASN A 98 -13.58 -15.08 -13.38
C ASN A 98 -13.35 -15.55 -11.94
N THR A 99 -12.20 -15.19 -11.38
CA THR A 99 -11.77 -15.57 -10.03
C THR A 99 -12.00 -14.48 -8.99
N PHE A 100 -12.34 -13.26 -9.44
CA PHE A 100 -12.42 -12.06 -8.61
C PHE A 100 -11.14 -11.78 -7.80
N SER A 101 -9.98 -12.17 -8.34
CA SER A 101 -8.68 -11.92 -7.72
C SER A 101 -8.04 -10.65 -8.27
N ILE A 102 -7.26 -9.98 -7.43
CA ILE A 102 -6.48 -8.79 -7.78
C ILE A 102 -5.00 -9.16 -7.70
N ARG A 103 -4.27 -9.06 -8.81
CA ARG A 103 -2.82 -9.16 -8.85
C ARG A 103 -2.21 -7.77 -8.94
N VAL A 104 -1.37 -7.42 -7.98
CA VAL A 104 -0.57 -6.20 -7.96
C VAL A 104 0.88 -6.59 -8.26
N CYS A 105 1.48 -5.95 -9.26
CA CYS A 105 2.90 -6.10 -9.57
C CYS A 105 3.58 -4.74 -9.48
N ASP A 106 4.51 -4.61 -8.55
CA ASP A 106 5.33 -3.42 -8.35
C ASP A 106 6.71 -3.65 -8.98
N GLU A 107 7.06 -2.79 -9.93
CA GLU A 107 8.38 -2.71 -10.54
C GLU A 107 9.14 -1.52 -9.95
N ILE A 108 10.27 -1.79 -9.30
CA ILE A 108 11.18 -0.79 -8.74
C ILE A 108 12.42 -0.74 -9.63
N LYS A 109 12.60 0.39 -10.32
CA LYS A 109 13.75 0.61 -11.19
C LYS A 109 14.75 1.56 -10.52
N ALA A 110 15.93 1.05 -10.22
CA ALA A 110 17.02 1.75 -9.55
C ALA A 110 18.38 1.24 -10.07
N GLY A 111 19.46 2.01 -9.90
CA GLY A 111 20.82 1.55 -10.20
C GLY A 111 21.45 0.73 -9.09
N ALA A 112 21.14 1.08 -7.84
CA ALA A 112 21.68 0.53 -6.61
C ALA A 112 20.64 -0.25 -5.80
N GLU A 113 21.10 -0.86 -4.71
CA GLU A 113 20.25 -1.46 -3.70
C GLU A 113 19.48 -0.38 -2.92
N HIS A 114 18.23 -0.70 -2.59
CA HIS A 114 17.29 0.14 -1.84
C HIS A 114 16.43 -0.73 -0.92
N GLU A 115 16.05 -0.17 0.23
CA GLU A 115 15.06 -0.77 1.11
C GLU A 115 13.65 -0.43 0.62
N ILE A 116 12.85 -1.44 0.36
CA ILE A 116 11.49 -1.30 -0.13
C ILE A 116 10.53 -1.77 0.94
N SER A 117 9.48 -0.99 1.17
CA SER A 117 8.36 -1.43 1.98
C SER A 117 7.05 -1.18 1.24
N LEU A 118 6.23 -2.22 1.16
CA LEU A 118 4.88 -2.21 0.62
C LEU A 118 3.90 -2.20 1.78
N GLN A 119 2.91 -1.33 1.72
CA GLN A 119 1.91 -1.25 2.77
C GLN A 119 0.54 -1.63 2.22
N PHE A 120 -0.21 -2.37 3.04
CA PHE A 120 -1.60 -2.74 2.79
C PHE A 120 -2.42 -2.42 4.06
N GLN A 121 -3.04 -1.24 4.08
CA GLN A 121 -3.95 -0.79 5.12
C GLN A 121 -5.32 -1.42 4.91
N LEU A 122 -5.65 -2.39 5.75
CA LEU A 122 -6.96 -3.03 5.78
C LEU A 122 -7.96 -2.15 6.51
N SER A 123 -9.25 -2.38 6.24
CA SER A 123 -10.35 -1.74 6.96
C SER A 123 -10.33 -2.15 8.43
N GLU A 124 -10.85 -1.27 9.28
CA GLU A 124 -11.22 -1.57 10.68
C GLU A 124 -12.25 -2.71 10.82
N LEU A 125 -12.84 -3.17 9.70
CA LEU A 125 -13.75 -4.32 9.64
C LEU A 125 -13.01 -5.65 9.41
N CYS A 126 -11.70 -5.61 9.15
CA CYS A 126 -10.88 -6.78 8.89
C CYS A 126 -10.19 -7.26 10.17
N SER A 127 -9.96 -8.56 10.27
CA SER A 127 -9.10 -9.21 11.27
C SER A 127 -8.17 -10.19 10.55
N ILE A 128 -6.87 -10.14 10.85
CA ILE A 128 -5.92 -11.12 10.32
C ILE A 128 -6.03 -12.39 11.19
N GLU A 129 -6.44 -13.49 10.59
CA GLU A 129 -6.63 -14.78 11.27
C GLU A 129 -5.30 -15.56 11.39
N SER A 130 -4.47 -15.54 10.35
CA SER A 130 -3.17 -16.21 10.32
C SER A 130 -2.21 -15.63 9.29
N LEU A 131 -0.92 -15.92 9.49
CA LEU A 131 0.16 -15.64 8.54
C LEU A 131 0.97 -16.93 8.33
N GLU A 132 0.92 -17.47 7.11
CA GLU A 132 1.54 -18.76 6.75
C GLU A 132 2.24 -18.64 5.39
N ASN A 133 3.52 -19.01 5.29
CA ASN A 133 4.25 -19.10 4.00
C ASN A 133 4.01 -17.91 3.05
N SER A 134 4.17 -16.68 3.56
CA SER A 134 3.93 -15.42 2.84
C SER A 134 2.48 -15.16 2.41
N SER A 135 1.50 -15.92 2.93
CA SER A 135 0.07 -15.64 2.82
C SER A 135 -0.49 -15.08 4.13
N CYS A 136 -1.29 -14.03 4.03
CA CYS A 136 -2.09 -13.47 5.12
C CYS A 136 -3.57 -13.82 4.90
N HIS A 137 -4.17 -14.54 5.85
CA HIS A 137 -5.58 -14.89 5.82
C HIS A 137 -6.39 -13.88 6.64
N VAL A 138 -7.42 -13.31 6.02
CA VAL A 138 -8.17 -12.18 6.57
C VAL A 138 -9.66 -12.52 6.64
N GLU A 139 -10.25 -12.39 7.82
CA GLU A 139 -11.70 -12.34 8.00
C GLU A 139 -12.16 -10.88 7.87
N PHE A 140 -13.29 -10.66 7.21
CA PHE A 140 -13.91 -9.34 7.17
C PHE A 140 -15.43 -9.45 6.98
N SER A 141 -16.19 -9.00 7.99
CA SER A 141 -17.66 -8.93 7.93
C SER A 141 -18.35 -10.27 7.55
N GLY A 142 -17.83 -11.40 8.00
CA GLY A 142 -18.33 -12.76 7.71
C GLY A 142 -17.80 -13.37 6.41
N HIS A 143 -16.89 -12.68 5.71
CA HIS A 143 -16.22 -13.17 4.50
C HIS A 143 -14.74 -13.44 4.76
N LYS A 144 -14.09 -14.18 3.86
CA LYS A 144 -12.66 -14.47 3.92
C LYS A 144 -11.94 -13.91 2.70
N ALA A 145 -10.69 -13.51 2.89
CA ALA A 145 -9.75 -13.17 1.84
C ALA A 145 -8.37 -13.75 2.16
N GLU A 146 -7.57 -13.90 1.11
CA GLU A 146 -6.16 -14.28 1.22
C GLU A 146 -5.32 -13.23 0.49
N ILE A 147 -4.27 -12.72 1.12
CA ILE A 147 -3.25 -11.88 0.49
C ILE A 147 -1.97 -12.70 0.41
N CYS A 148 -1.60 -13.15 -0.78
CA CYS A 148 -0.36 -13.86 -1.06
C CYS A 148 0.71 -12.85 -1.45
N PHE A 149 1.81 -12.81 -0.71
CA PHE A 149 2.98 -11.97 -0.97
C PHE A 149 4.08 -12.80 -1.64
N ASP A 150 4.98 -12.12 -2.36
CA ASP A 150 6.24 -12.69 -2.82
C ASP A 150 7.04 -13.30 -1.65
N ASP A 151 7.55 -14.52 -1.81
CA ASP A 151 8.26 -15.28 -0.76
C ASP A 151 9.52 -14.60 -0.23
N ARG A 152 10.05 -13.60 -0.96
CA ARG A 152 11.22 -12.83 -0.55
C ARG A 152 10.90 -11.73 0.46
N LEU A 153 9.61 -11.43 0.68
CA LEU A 153 9.18 -10.35 1.55
C LEU A 153 9.17 -10.79 3.02
N GLU A 154 9.72 -9.93 3.89
CA GLU A 154 9.53 -10.01 5.34
C GLU A 154 8.25 -9.25 5.71
N LEU A 155 7.36 -9.88 6.49
CA LEU A 155 6.03 -9.36 6.78
C LEU A 155 5.92 -8.94 8.26
N ASP A 156 5.55 -7.68 8.48
CA ASP A 156 5.11 -7.17 9.77
C ASP A 156 3.60 -6.86 9.74
N ILE A 157 2.94 -7.00 10.88
CA ILE A 157 1.54 -6.61 11.07
C ILE A 157 1.46 -5.56 12.17
N TYR A 158 0.79 -4.46 11.88
CA TYR A 158 0.48 -3.41 12.83
C TYR A 158 -1.02 -3.20 12.96
N GLU A 159 -1.49 -3.00 14.19
CA GLU A 159 -2.87 -2.64 14.46
C GLU A 159 -2.88 -1.66 15.64
N GLY A 160 -3.15 -0.38 15.36
CA GLY A 160 -3.18 0.65 16.38
C GLY A 160 -1.82 0.96 17.03
N SER A 161 -0.71 0.81 16.30
CA SER A 161 0.63 1.08 16.83
C SER A 161 0.92 2.57 16.87
N GLU A 162 1.46 3.07 17.99
CA GLU A 162 1.91 4.47 18.12
C GLU A 162 3.43 4.64 17.97
N SER A 163 4.21 3.56 18.09
CA SER A 163 5.67 3.57 17.91
C SER A 163 6.17 2.25 17.29
N PRO A 164 6.38 2.20 15.96
CA PRO A 164 6.10 3.26 14.98
C PRO A 164 4.60 3.52 14.82
N MET A 165 4.21 4.70 14.33
CA MET A 165 2.81 4.96 13.97
C MET A 165 2.41 4.10 12.77
N ALA A 166 1.47 3.17 12.95
CA ALA A 166 1.03 2.24 11.92
C ALA A 166 -0.34 1.61 12.28
N GLY A 167 -1.12 1.20 11.28
CA GLY A 167 -2.39 0.50 11.49
C GLY A 167 -3.50 1.38 12.07
N TRP A 168 -3.74 2.54 11.46
CA TRP A 168 -4.82 3.45 11.86
C TRP A 168 -5.66 3.92 10.68
N VAL A 169 -6.97 3.98 10.88
CA VAL A 169 -7.93 4.55 9.92
C VAL A 169 -8.75 5.64 10.59
N SER A 170 -9.00 6.72 9.85
CA SER A 170 -9.78 7.88 10.28
C SER A 170 -10.98 8.09 9.38
N ARG A 171 -12.19 7.81 9.91
CA ARG A 171 -13.47 8.09 9.22
C ARG A 171 -14.02 9.50 9.49
N GLY A 172 -13.32 10.33 10.25
CA GLY A 172 -13.75 11.71 10.53
C GLY A 172 -12.75 12.50 11.36
N TYR A 173 -12.97 13.81 11.46
CA TYR A 173 -12.07 14.72 12.17
C TYR A 173 -11.90 14.31 13.64
N HIS A 174 -10.65 14.25 14.10
CA HIS A 174 -10.23 13.80 15.43
C HIS A 174 -10.69 12.38 15.83
N ARG A 175 -11.11 11.55 14.85
CA ARG A 175 -11.54 10.18 15.09
C ARG A 175 -10.64 9.23 14.31
N LYS A 176 -9.90 8.41 15.04
CA LYS A 176 -9.12 7.31 14.48
C LYS A 176 -9.47 6.00 15.19
N LEU A 177 -9.40 4.90 14.46
CA LEU A 177 -9.60 3.54 14.91
C LEU A 177 -8.35 2.74 14.56
N ALA A 178 -7.97 1.81 15.43
CA ALA A 178 -6.99 0.79 15.08
C ALA A 178 -7.56 -0.06 13.94
N ALA A 179 -6.72 -0.40 12.97
CA ALA A 179 -7.09 -1.26 11.85
C ALA A 179 -5.84 -2.01 11.36
N PRO A 180 -5.97 -3.29 10.96
CA PRO A 180 -4.80 -4.06 10.55
C PRO A 180 -4.10 -3.45 9.35
N MET A 181 -2.78 -3.46 9.39
CA MET A 181 -1.91 -3.01 8.32
C MET A 181 -0.79 -4.03 8.15
N VAL A 182 -0.69 -4.59 6.95
CA VAL A 182 0.44 -5.45 6.59
C VAL A 182 1.53 -4.59 5.97
N VAL A 183 2.75 -4.75 6.45
CA VAL A 183 3.96 -4.09 5.95
C VAL A 183 4.89 -5.18 5.45
N ALA A 184 5.10 -5.24 4.14
CA ALA A 184 5.96 -6.21 3.50
C ALA A 184 7.28 -5.54 3.08
N LYS A 185 8.43 -6.10 3.42
CA LYS A 185 9.75 -5.48 3.22
C LYS A 185 10.68 -6.34 2.39
N LEU A 186 11.49 -5.74 1.53
CA LEU A 186 12.69 -6.37 0.98
C LEU A 186 13.81 -5.36 0.69
N SER A 187 15.03 -5.84 0.53
CA SER A 187 16.13 -5.10 -0.10
C SER A 187 16.26 -5.50 -1.57
N THR A 188 16.18 -4.52 -2.47
CA THR A 188 16.38 -4.73 -3.91
C THR A 188 17.86 -4.97 -4.23
N ARG A 189 18.19 -5.47 -5.43
CA ARG A 189 19.59 -5.65 -5.86
C ARG A 189 20.06 -4.64 -6.91
N GLY A 190 19.29 -3.58 -7.15
CA GLY A 190 19.43 -2.70 -8.31
C GLY A 190 18.90 -3.32 -9.61
N GLY A 191 18.84 -2.53 -10.68
CA GLY A 191 18.22 -2.90 -11.95
C GLY A 191 16.70 -2.69 -11.93
N VAL A 192 15.95 -3.74 -12.25
CA VAL A 192 14.47 -3.75 -12.17
C VAL A 192 14.07 -4.89 -11.24
N GLU A 193 13.65 -4.53 -10.03
CA GLU A 193 13.08 -5.46 -9.07
C GLU A 193 11.57 -5.57 -9.31
N LYS A 194 11.04 -6.79 -9.32
CA LYS A 194 9.60 -7.05 -9.50
C LYS A 194 9.07 -7.74 -8.27
N ILE A 195 7.98 -7.23 -7.71
CA ILE A 195 7.36 -7.74 -6.49
C ILE A 195 5.90 -8.00 -6.81
N GLU A 196 5.43 -9.21 -6.53
CA GLU A 196 4.04 -9.60 -6.79
C GLU A 196 3.26 -9.75 -5.49
N THR A 197 2.00 -9.33 -5.52
CA THR A 197 1.02 -9.58 -4.46
C THR A 197 -0.30 -9.97 -5.09
N ILE A 198 -0.94 -11.03 -4.61
CA ILE A 198 -2.23 -11.52 -5.10
C ILE A 198 -3.24 -11.48 -3.97
N ILE A 199 -4.36 -10.78 -4.17
CA ILE A 199 -5.48 -10.72 -3.23
C ILE A 199 -6.61 -11.57 -3.81
N LYS A 200 -7.04 -12.59 -3.08
CA LYS A 200 -8.11 -13.51 -3.47
C LYS A 200 -9.31 -13.36 -2.55
N PHE A 201 -10.50 -13.36 -3.14
CA PHE A 201 -11.78 -13.35 -2.44
C PHE A 201 -12.52 -14.65 -2.76
N PRO A 202 -12.29 -15.75 -2.00
CA PRO A 202 -12.98 -17.01 -2.22
C PRO A 202 -14.49 -16.86 -2.08
N ILE A 203 -15.23 -17.44 -3.04
CA ILE A 203 -16.71 -17.46 -3.08
C ILE A 203 -17.26 -18.38 -2.00
#